data_AF-A0A1D6H6D1-F1
#
_entry.id   AF-A0A1D6H6D1-F1
#
_cell.length_a   1.000
_cell.length_b   1.000
_cell.length_c   1.000
_cell.angle_alpha   90.00
_cell.angle_beta   90.00
_cell.angle_gamma   90.00
#
_symmetry.space_group_name_H-M   'P 1'
#
loop_
_entity.id
_entity.type
_entity.pdbx_description
1 polymer ?
#
loop_
_entity_poly.entity_id
_entity_poly.type
_entity_poly.pdbx_seq_one_letter_code
_entity_poly.pdbx_strand_id
1 'polypeptide(L)'
;MEVVQQDDEALVKLENTGIERSKDVDSAVLGKYSIWRRENENEKADSRVRLMRDQMIMARIYSVLAKYRDKLDLYQELLARLNESQRSLGEATADAELPKSASDRIKAMGQVLSKARDLLYDCKEITQRLRAMLQSADEQVWSLKKQSTFLSQLAAKTIPNGIHCLSMHLRIDYYLLSPEKRKFPSSENLENPDLYHYALLSNNVLAASVAVNSTIMNAKEPEKHVFHLGKCMWKMLMTSNG
;
A
#
# COMPACT_ATOMS: atom_id res chain seq x y z
N MET A 1 -9.74 -19.07 -40.87
CA MET A 1 -9.22 -19.63 -39.61
C MET A 1 -8.11 -18.77 -38.98
N GLU A 2 -7.62 -17.71 -39.64
CA GLU A 2 -6.58 -16.81 -39.09
C GLU A 2 -7.09 -15.75 -38.10
N VAL A 3 -8.34 -15.31 -38.21
CA VAL A 3 -8.87 -14.18 -37.39
C VAL A 3 -8.95 -14.53 -35.90
N VAL A 4 -9.15 -15.81 -35.54
CA VAL A 4 -9.24 -16.25 -34.14
C VAL A 4 -7.86 -16.32 -33.47
N GLN A 5 -6.80 -16.66 -34.23
CA GLN A 5 -5.44 -16.74 -33.68
C GLN A 5 -4.85 -15.36 -33.35
N GLN A 6 -5.19 -14.33 -34.15
CA GLN A 6 -4.78 -12.96 -33.89
C GLN A 6 -5.38 -12.38 -32.60
N ASP A 7 -6.62 -12.77 -32.26
CA ASP A 7 -7.31 -12.29 -31.06
C ASP A 7 -6.70 -12.89 -29.78
N ASP A 8 -6.34 -14.18 -29.82
CA ASP A 8 -5.60 -14.84 -28.73
C ASP A 8 -4.20 -14.23 -28.53
N GLU A 9 -3.46 -13.93 -29.60
CA GLU A 9 -2.14 -13.31 -29.50
C GLU A 9 -2.23 -11.88 -28.94
N ALA A 10 -3.24 -11.11 -29.34
CA ALA A 10 -3.51 -9.77 -28.82
C ALA A 10 -3.87 -9.80 -27.33
N LEU A 11 -4.70 -10.77 -26.91
CA LEU A 11 -5.08 -10.95 -25.51
C LEU A 11 -3.86 -11.30 -24.64
N VAL A 12 -3.05 -12.27 -25.06
CA VAL A 12 -1.82 -12.68 -24.35
C VAL A 12 -0.83 -11.51 -24.26
N LYS A 13 -0.71 -10.69 -25.31
CA LYS A 13 0.15 -9.50 -25.28
C LYS A 13 -0.36 -8.45 -24.30
N LEU A 14 -1.68 -8.26 -24.22
CA LEU A 14 -2.30 -7.34 -23.28
C LEU A 14 -2.14 -7.79 -21.82
N GLU A 15 -2.29 -9.09 -21.55
CA GLU A 15 -2.02 -9.70 -20.24
C GLU A 15 -0.55 -9.51 -19.85
N ASN A 16 0.39 -9.84 -20.73
CA ASN A 16 1.83 -9.67 -20.48
C ASN A 16 2.20 -8.21 -20.18
N THR A 17 1.60 -7.26 -20.90
CA THR A 17 1.80 -5.82 -20.65
C THR A 17 1.23 -5.40 -19.29
N GLY A 18 0.07 -5.94 -18.90
CA GLY A 18 -0.52 -5.74 -17.58
C GLY A 18 0.36 -6.27 -16.45
N ILE A 19 0.96 -7.46 -16.67
CA ILE A 19 1.90 -8.10 -15.74
C ILE A 19 3.14 -7.23 -15.54
N GLU A 20 3.77 -6.76 -16.62
CA GLU A 20 4.97 -5.89 -16.52
C GLU A 20 4.68 -4.61 -15.76
N ARG A 21 3.58 -3.90 -16.07
CA ARG A 21 3.18 -2.70 -15.33
C ARG A 21 2.93 -2.96 -13.84
N SER A 22 2.49 -4.18 -13.48
CA SER A 22 2.26 -4.53 -12.08
C SER A 22 3.54 -4.70 -11.27
N LYS A 23 4.69 -5.00 -11.92
CA LYS A 23 5.99 -5.14 -11.27
C LYS A 23 6.54 -3.79 -10.80
N ASP A 24 6.25 -2.71 -11.52
CA ASP A 24 6.74 -1.36 -11.20
C ASP A 24 5.97 -0.73 -10.02
N VAL A 25 4.79 -1.25 -9.67
CA VAL A 25 3.99 -0.77 -8.53
C VAL A 25 4.44 -1.48 -7.26
N ASP A 26 5.60 -1.10 -6.77
CA ASP A 26 6.27 -1.69 -5.60
C ASP A 26 5.65 -1.23 -4.27
N SER A 27 4.33 -1.43 -4.13
CA SER A 27 3.68 -1.39 -2.83
C SER A 27 3.85 -2.76 -2.19
N ALA A 28 4.77 -2.89 -1.23
CA ALA A 28 5.07 -4.13 -0.51
C ALA A 28 3.83 -4.84 0.10
N VAL A 29 2.71 -4.11 0.25
CA VAL A 29 1.45 -4.65 0.76
C VAL A 29 0.51 -5.10 -0.36
N LEU A 30 0.45 -4.40 -1.50
CA LEU A 30 -0.38 -4.80 -2.65
C LEU A 30 0.30 -5.84 -3.55
N GLY A 31 1.63 -5.87 -3.55
CA GLY A 31 2.43 -6.75 -4.38
C GLY A 31 2.21 -8.24 -4.10
N LYS A 32 1.85 -8.61 -2.87
CA LYS A 32 1.59 -10.00 -2.49
C LYS A 32 0.24 -10.54 -2.97
N TYR A 33 -0.66 -9.67 -3.45
CA TYR A 33 -2.06 -10.03 -3.70
C TYR A 33 -2.55 -9.67 -5.11
N SER A 34 -1.67 -9.21 -6.01
CA SER A 34 -2.07 -8.96 -7.38
C SER A 34 -2.16 -10.27 -8.16
N ILE A 35 -3.35 -10.53 -8.69
CA ILE A 35 -3.67 -11.64 -9.60
C ILE A 35 -2.73 -11.64 -10.84
N TRP A 36 -2.11 -10.51 -11.13
CA TRP A 36 -1.26 -10.22 -12.28
C TRP A 36 0.25 -10.46 -12.05
N ARG A 37 0.66 -11.06 -10.93
CA ARG A 37 2.07 -11.40 -10.74
C ARG A 37 2.30 -12.87 -11.11
N ARG A 38 3.18 -13.10 -12.11
CA ARG A 38 3.66 -14.45 -12.52
C ARG A 38 4.25 -15.29 -11.38
N GLU A 39 4.54 -14.71 -10.22
CA GLU A 39 4.96 -15.46 -9.02
C GLU A 39 3.88 -16.38 -8.44
N ASN A 40 2.61 -16.26 -8.89
CA ASN A 40 1.55 -17.24 -8.60
C ASN A 40 1.56 -18.47 -9.52
N GLU A 41 2.53 -18.62 -10.44
CA GLU A 41 2.69 -19.82 -11.29
C GLU A 41 3.22 -21.05 -10.51
N ASN A 42 3.40 -20.95 -9.19
CA ASN A 42 3.50 -22.14 -8.34
C ASN A 42 2.10 -22.69 -8.04
N GLU A 43 1.39 -23.22 -9.04
CA GLU A 43 0.06 -23.83 -8.87
C GLU A 43 0.02 -24.91 -7.78
N LYS A 44 1.18 -25.44 -7.35
CA LYS A 44 1.31 -26.44 -6.28
C LYS A 44 1.72 -25.88 -4.93
N ALA A 45 2.28 -24.67 -4.84
CA ALA A 45 2.87 -24.20 -3.57
C ALA A 45 1.83 -23.71 -2.56
N ASP A 46 0.62 -23.37 -2.99
CA ASP A 46 -0.44 -22.80 -2.16
C ASP A 46 -1.77 -23.59 -2.26
N SER A 47 -1.71 -24.81 -2.81
CA SER A 47 -2.88 -25.63 -3.11
C SER A 47 -3.73 -25.93 -1.88
N ARG A 48 -3.09 -26.22 -0.74
CA ARG A 48 -3.76 -26.49 0.55
C ARG A 48 -4.25 -25.19 1.18
N VAL A 49 -3.49 -24.11 1.07
CA VAL A 49 -3.89 -22.77 1.51
C VAL A 49 -5.16 -22.32 0.78
N ARG A 50 -5.22 -22.46 -0.56
CA ARG A 50 -6.41 -22.16 -1.37
C ARG A 50 -7.59 -23.04 -0.98
N LEU A 51 -7.39 -24.35 -0.85
CA LEU A 51 -8.43 -25.27 -0.41
C LEU A 51 -9.01 -24.90 0.96
N MET A 52 -8.17 -24.53 1.93
CA MET A 52 -8.63 -24.06 3.24
C MET A 52 -9.48 -22.79 3.13
N ARG A 53 -9.06 -21.82 2.31
CA ARG A 53 -9.83 -20.59 2.07
C ARG A 53 -11.18 -20.88 1.42
N ASP A 54 -11.22 -21.73 0.41
CA ASP A 54 -12.45 -22.13 -0.29
C ASP A 54 -13.43 -22.84 0.66
N GLN A 55 -12.92 -23.78 1.46
CA GLN A 55 -13.71 -24.45 2.49
C GLN A 55 -14.26 -23.46 3.53
N MET A 56 -13.46 -22.47 3.95
CA MET A 56 -13.91 -21.43 4.89
C MET A 56 -14.99 -20.54 4.27
N ILE A 57 -14.90 -20.19 2.99
CA ILE A 57 -15.93 -19.43 2.27
C ILE A 57 -17.24 -20.23 2.24
N MET A 58 -17.17 -21.51 1.85
CA MET A 58 -18.35 -22.38 1.84
C MET A 58 -18.93 -22.59 3.24
N ALA A 59 -18.09 -22.72 4.27
CA ALA A 59 -18.55 -22.85 5.65
C ALA A 59 -19.31 -21.60 6.10
N ARG A 60 -18.85 -20.39 5.74
CA ARG A 60 -19.58 -19.14 6.02
C ARG A 60 -20.97 -19.13 5.39
N ILE A 61 -21.07 -19.56 4.13
CA ILE A 61 -22.36 -19.65 3.44
C ILE A 61 -23.27 -20.64 4.15
N TYR A 62 -22.80 -21.87 4.38
CA TYR A 62 -23.61 -22.89 5.03
C TYR A 62 -23.98 -22.52 6.47
N SER A 63 -23.16 -21.77 7.20
CA SER A 63 -23.51 -21.27 8.53
C SER A 63 -24.71 -20.33 8.47
N VAL A 64 -24.75 -19.40 7.51
CA VAL A 64 -25.90 -18.51 7.31
C VAL A 64 -27.14 -19.31 6.95
N LEU A 65 -27.01 -20.30 6.05
CA LEU A 65 -28.11 -21.18 5.66
C LEU A 65 -28.62 -22.05 6.81
N ALA A 66 -27.71 -22.64 7.58
CA ALA A 66 -28.04 -23.49 8.73
C ALA A 66 -28.80 -22.69 9.79
N LYS A 67 -28.38 -21.44 10.06
CA LYS A 67 -29.09 -20.54 10.98
C LYS A 67 -30.48 -20.17 10.45
N TYR A 68 -30.63 -19.91 9.15
CA TYR A 68 -31.93 -19.58 8.55
C TYR A 68 -32.90 -20.78 8.54
N ARG A 69 -32.40 -22.01 8.42
CA ARG A 69 -33.21 -23.25 8.38
C ARG A 69 -33.30 -23.97 9.73
N ASP A 70 -33.02 -23.28 10.82
CA ASP A 70 -33.09 -23.79 12.20
C ASP A 70 -32.26 -25.06 12.48
N LYS A 71 -31.16 -25.26 11.73
CA LYS A 71 -30.21 -26.37 11.95
C LYS A 71 -29.09 -25.92 12.88
N LEU A 72 -29.44 -25.67 14.15
CA LEU A 72 -28.54 -25.09 15.15
C LEU A 72 -27.29 -25.94 15.42
N ASP A 73 -27.42 -27.26 15.49
CA ASP A 73 -26.27 -28.16 15.72
C ASP A 73 -25.24 -28.04 14.58
N LEU A 74 -25.72 -28.03 13.33
CA LEU A 74 -24.88 -27.87 12.15
C LEU A 74 -24.24 -26.48 12.10
N TYR A 75 -24.98 -25.44 12.49
CA TYR A 75 -24.46 -24.08 12.58
C TYR A 75 -23.31 -23.98 13.60
N GLN A 76 -23.47 -24.57 14.78
CA GLN A 76 -22.42 -24.60 15.81
C GLN A 76 -21.21 -25.41 15.35
N GLU A 77 -21.43 -26.56 14.72
CA GLU A 77 -20.38 -27.41 14.17
C GLU A 77 -19.56 -26.65 13.09
N LEU A 78 -20.23 -25.95 12.17
CA LEU A 78 -19.58 -25.13 11.15
C LEU A 78 -18.76 -23.98 11.75
N LEU A 79 -19.30 -23.27 12.75
CA LEU A 79 -18.56 -22.21 13.45
C LEU A 79 -17.32 -22.74 14.18
N ALA A 80 -17.43 -23.90 14.83
CA ALA A 80 -16.29 -24.54 15.49
C ALA A 80 -15.19 -24.86 14.47
N ARG A 81 -15.53 -25.50 13.34
CA ARG A 81 -14.55 -25.81 12.28
C ARG A 81 -13.96 -24.57 11.63
N LEU A 82 -14.75 -23.51 11.47
CA LEU A 82 -14.28 -22.23 10.90
C LEU A 82 -13.23 -21.60 11.80
N ASN A 83 -13.46 -21.57 13.11
CA ASN A 83 -12.49 -21.05 14.09
C ASN A 83 -11.20 -21.87 14.13
N GLU A 84 -11.30 -23.21 14.11
CA GLU A 84 -10.15 -24.10 14.05
C GLU A 84 -9.32 -23.90 12.78
N SER A 85 -9.99 -23.76 11.63
CA SER A 85 -9.35 -23.54 10.34
C SER A 85 -8.71 -22.16 10.27
N GLN A 86 -9.36 -21.12 10.79
CA GLN A 86 -8.80 -19.77 10.85
C GLN A 86 -7.53 -19.71 11.72
N ARG A 87 -7.51 -20.36 12.88
CA ARG A 87 -6.31 -20.43 13.73
C ARG A 87 -5.16 -21.19 13.07
N SER A 88 -5.48 -22.24 12.31
CA SER A 88 -4.47 -23.07 11.66
C SER A 88 -3.94 -22.45 10.35
N LEU A 89 -4.78 -21.68 9.64
CA LEU A 89 -4.39 -20.96 8.44
C LEU A 89 -3.58 -19.70 8.77
N GLY A 90 -4.00 -18.93 9.78
CA GLY A 90 -3.33 -17.70 10.17
C GLY A 90 -3.12 -16.74 8.99
N GLU A 91 -1.89 -16.27 8.85
CA GLU A 91 -1.45 -15.42 7.72
C GLU A 91 -0.73 -16.23 6.62
N ALA A 92 -0.83 -17.57 6.65
CA ALA A 92 -0.13 -18.42 5.70
C ALA A 92 -0.54 -18.10 4.26
N THR A 93 0.46 -17.87 3.41
CA THR A 93 0.33 -17.60 1.99
C THR A 93 0.77 -18.78 1.12
N ALA A 94 1.62 -19.66 1.65
CA ALA A 94 2.08 -20.88 1.01
C ALA A 94 1.85 -22.13 1.89
N ASP A 95 1.73 -23.30 1.28
CA ASP A 95 1.52 -24.60 1.93
C ASP A 95 2.67 -24.97 2.89
N ALA A 96 3.87 -24.42 2.65
CA ALA A 96 5.04 -24.60 3.52
C ALA A 96 4.91 -23.88 4.88
N GLU A 97 4.08 -22.84 4.96
CA GLU A 97 3.83 -22.08 6.19
C GLU A 97 2.73 -22.73 7.05
N LEU A 98 2.01 -23.72 6.50
CA LEU A 98 0.93 -24.39 7.20
C LEU A 98 1.44 -25.32 8.30
N PRO A 99 0.79 -25.34 9.47
CA PRO A 99 1.10 -26.31 10.51
C PRO A 99 0.76 -27.73 10.04
N LYS A 100 1.42 -28.73 10.65
CA LYS A 100 1.13 -30.15 10.36
C LYS A 100 -0.35 -30.50 10.55
N SER A 101 -1.02 -29.86 11.51
CA SER A 101 -2.45 -30.00 11.79
C SER A 101 -3.38 -29.52 10.67
N ALA A 102 -2.88 -28.72 9.71
CA ALA A 102 -3.70 -28.17 8.64
C ALA A 102 -4.36 -29.27 7.79
N SER A 103 -3.68 -30.42 7.59
CA SER A 103 -4.28 -31.54 6.85
C SER A 103 -5.51 -32.11 7.57
N ASP A 104 -5.47 -32.20 8.89
CA ASP A 104 -6.59 -32.70 9.68
C ASP A 104 -7.74 -31.69 9.70
N ARG A 105 -7.43 -30.39 9.73
CA ARG A 105 -8.44 -29.32 9.62
C ARG A 105 -9.16 -29.35 8.28
N ILE A 106 -8.43 -29.49 7.17
CA ILE A 106 -9.00 -29.61 5.82
C ILE A 106 -9.97 -30.80 5.76
N LYS A 107 -9.58 -31.96 6.29
CA LYS A 107 -10.42 -33.16 6.30
C LYS A 107 -11.67 -32.97 7.17
N ALA A 108 -11.49 -32.47 8.39
CA ALA A 108 -12.58 -32.24 9.32
C ALA A 108 -13.60 -31.22 8.78
N MET A 109 -13.12 -30.13 8.18
CA MET A 109 -13.99 -29.15 7.52
C MET A 109 -14.71 -29.79 6.32
N GLY A 110 -14.01 -30.56 5.49
CA GLY A 110 -14.60 -31.26 4.35
C GLY A 110 -15.76 -32.20 4.72
N GLN A 111 -15.65 -32.90 5.85
CA GLN A 111 -16.73 -33.77 6.37
C GLN A 111 -17.98 -32.97 6.73
N VAL A 112 -17.82 -31.86 7.47
CA VAL A 112 -18.95 -30.99 7.86
C VAL A 112 -19.57 -30.30 6.65
N LEU A 113 -18.76 -29.88 5.68
CA LEU A 113 -19.23 -29.30 4.42
C LEU A 113 -20.01 -30.31 3.59
N SER A 114 -19.60 -31.59 3.54
CA SER A 114 -20.38 -32.63 2.86
C SER A 114 -21.76 -32.81 3.49
N LYS A 115 -21.81 -32.92 4.83
CA LYS A 115 -23.07 -32.98 5.59
C LYS A 115 -23.95 -31.75 5.35
N ALA A 116 -23.36 -30.56 5.34
CA ALA A 116 -24.07 -29.32 5.07
C ALA A 116 -24.61 -29.25 3.64
N ARG A 117 -23.83 -29.68 2.66
CA ARG A 117 -24.26 -29.74 1.25
C ARG A 117 -25.48 -30.61 1.10
N ASP A 118 -25.48 -31.83 1.63
CA ASP A 118 -26.59 -32.77 1.47
C ASP A 118 -27.88 -32.25 2.14
N LEU A 119 -27.75 -31.39 3.16
CA LEU A 119 -28.85 -30.84 3.94
C LEU A 119 -29.36 -29.45 3.51
N LEU A 120 -28.53 -28.66 2.82
CA LEU A 120 -28.75 -27.21 2.62
C LEU A 120 -28.45 -26.72 1.20
N TYR A 121 -27.95 -27.58 0.30
CA TYR A 121 -27.51 -27.13 -1.03
C TYR A 121 -28.69 -26.63 -1.87
N ASP A 122 -28.61 -25.36 -2.24
CA ASP A 122 -29.44 -24.73 -3.26
C ASP A 122 -28.50 -23.86 -4.12
N CYS A 123 -28.35 -24.22 -5.40
CA CYS A 123 -27.43 -23.55 -6.31
C CYS A 123 -27.75 -22.05 -6.44
N LYS A 124 -29.03 -21.67 -6.46
CA LYS A 124 -29.46 -20.28 -6.60
C LYS A 124 -29.12 -19.49 -5.33
N GLU A 125 -29.44 -20.05 -4.18
CA GLU A 125 -29.18 -19.40 -2.88
C GLU A 125 -27.67 -19.24 -2.63
N ILE A 126 -26.88 -20.27 -2.92
CA ILE A 126 -25.42 -20.25 -2.79
C ILE A 126 -24.80 -19.23 -3.75
N THR A 127 -25.18 -19.25 -5.04
CA THR A 127 -24.63 -18.32 -6.04
C THR A 127 -24.94 -16.87 -5.70
N GLN A 128 -26.17 -16.58 -5.25
CA GLN A 128 -26.55 -15.23 -4.82
C GLN A 128 -25.72 -14.76 -3.62
N ARG A 129 -25.48 -15.63 -2.63
CA ARG A 129 -24.67 -15.32 -1.46
C ARG A 129 -23.19 -15.14 -1.81
N LEU A 130 -22.63 -15.99 -2.66
CA LEU A 130 -21.27 -15.84 -3.19
C LEU A 130 -21.09 -14.49 -3.88
N ARG A 131 -22.03 -14.10 -4.74
CA ARG A 131 -22.01 -12.80 -5.43
C ARG A 131 -22.07 -11.64 -4.44
N ALA A 132 -22.95 -11.69 -3.45
CA ALA A 132 -23.07 -10.65 -2.43
C ALA A 132 -21.80 -10.52 -1.59
N MET A 133 -21.18 -11.65 -1.21
CA MET A 133 -19.90 -11.64 -0.50
C MET A 133 -18.77 -11.07 -1.36
N LEU A 134 -18.73 -11.40 -2.66
CA LEU A 134 -17.74 -10.86 -3.59
C LEU A 134 -17.87 -9.33 -3.72
N GLN A 135 -19.09 -8.83 -3.93
CA GLN A 135 -19.35 -7.38 -4.00
C GLN A 135 -18.94 -6.67 -2.71
N SER A 136 -19.32 -7.22 -1.55
CA SER A 136 -18.94 -6.65 -0.25
C SER A 136 -17.42 -6.68 -0.02
N ALA A 137 -16.73 -7.73 -0.47
CA ALA A 137 -15.27 -7.81 -0.38
C ALA A 137 -14.59 -6.77 -1.29
N ASP A 138 -15.09 -6.58 -2.51
CA ASP A 138 -14.57 -5.59 -3.45
C ASP A 138 -14.76 -4.15 -2.92
N GLU A 139 -15.93 -3.83 -2.36
CA GLU A 139 -16.20 -2.55 -1.69
C GLU A 139 -15.24 -2.30 -0.52
N GLN A 140 -14.94 -3.33 0.29
CA GLN A 140 -13.98 -3.24 1.38
C GLN A 140 -12.56 -2.98 0.86
N VAL A 141 -12.14 -3.69 -0.20
CA VAL A 141 -10.83 -3.47 -0.84
C VAL A 141 -10.74 -2.03 -1.37
N TRP A 142 -11.79 -1.54 -2.02
CA TRP A 142 -11.83 -0.17 -2.54
C TRP A 142 -11.74 0.87 -1.42
N SER A 143 -12.48 0.69 -0.33
CA SER A 143 -12.45 1.56 0.85
C SER A 143 -11.07 1.59 1.51
N LEU A 144 -10.45 0.42 1.73
CA LEU A 144 -9.11 0.30 2.30
C LEU A 144 -8.06 0.93 1.38
N LYS A 145 -8.17 0.73 0.06
CA LYS A 145 -7.28 1.37 -0.92
C LYS A 145 -7.38 2.90 -0.84
N LYS A 146 -8.58 3.46 -0.74
CA LYS A 146 -8.80 4.91 -0.58
C LYS A 146 -8.18 5.44 0.72
N GLN A 147 -8.30 4.72 1.83
CA GLN A 147 -7.65 5.09 3.09
C GLN A 147 -6.12 5.02 2.97
N SER A 148 -5.60 3.96 2.35
CA SER A 148 -4.16 3.78 2.14
C SER A 148 -3.56 4.90 1.29
N THR A 149 -4.22 5.31 0.20
CA THR A 149 -3.73 6.41 -0.66
C THR A 149 -3.79 7.75 0.08
N PHE A 150 -4.85 7.99 0.86
CA PHE A 150 -4.96 9.19 1.69
C PHE A 150 -3.84 9.27 2.74
N LEU A 151 -3.60 8.18 3.49
CA LEU A 151 -2.54 8.12 4.50
C LEU A 151 -1.15 8.26 3.88
N SER A 152 -0.92 7.67 2.71
CA SER A 152 0.34 7.82 1.99
C SER A 152 0.58 9.28 1.58
N GLN A 153 -0.45 9.97 1.07
CA GLN A 153 -0.36 11.39 0.73
C GLN A 153 -0.17 12.26 1.97
N LEU A 154 -0.84 11.93 3.08
CA LEU A 154 -0.68 12.63 4.35
C LEU A 154 0.74 12.48 4.89
N ALA A 155 1.29 11.26 4.88
CA ALA A 155 2.67 10.98 5.29
C ALA A 155 3.70 11.72 4.43
N ALA A 156 3.48 11.81 3.11
CA ALA A 156 4.36 12.54 2.21
C ALA A 156 4.31 14.08 2.38
N LYS A 157 3.18 14.62 2.88
CA LYS A 157 2.98 16.06 3.07
C LYS A 157 3.24 16.54 4.49
N THR A 158 3.12 15.65 5.48
CA THR A 158 3.27 16.02 6.88
C THR A 158 4.74 16.24 7.23
N ILE A 159 4.98 17.19 8.12
CA ILE A 159 6.31 17.43 8.69
C ILE A 159 6.40 16.56 9.95
N PRO A 160 7.35 15.62 10.04
CA PRO A 160 7.55 14.83 11.27
C PRO A 160 7.70 15.75 12.49
N ASN A 161 7.15 15.35 13.64
CA ASN A 161 7.17 16.16 14.86
C ASN A 161 8.58 16.64 15.25
N GLY A 162 9.62 15.82 15.02
CA GLY A 162 11.01 16.23 15.26
C GLY A 162 11.44 17.44 14.42
N ILE A 163 11.08 17.47 13.13
CA ILE A 163 11.35 18.61 12.25
C ILE A 163 10.48 19.81 12.64
N HIS A 164 9.24 19.58 13.08
CA HIS A 164 8.38 20.63 13.60
C HIS A 164 9.01 21.32 14.82
N CYS A 165 9.44 20.57 15.83
CA CYS A 165 10.12 21.13 17.01
C CYS A 165 11.42 21.84 16.63
N LEU A 166 12.22 21.28 15.73
CA LEU A 166 13.42 21.95 15.23
C LEU A 166 13.08 23.29 14.56
N SER A 167 12.04 23.33 13.72
CA SER A 167 11.60 24.57 13.07
C SER A 167 11.10 25.63 14.06
N MET A 168 10.48 25.20 15.17
CA MET A 168 10.05 26.09 16.24
C MET A 168 11.26 26.65 17.01
N HIS A 169 12.23 25.80 17.37
CA HIS A 169 13.46 26.24 18.03
C HIS A 169 14.25 27.21 17.16
N LEU A 170 14.50 26.90 15.88
CA LEU A 170 15.20 27.79 14.95
C LEU A 170 14.50 29.14 14.80
N ARG A 171 13.15 29.16 14.84
CA ARG A 171 12.38 30.41 14.83
C ARG A 171 12.62 31.21 16.10
N ILE A 172 12.56 30.57 17.27
CA ILE A 172 12.81 31.22 18.56
C ILE A 172 14.23 31.77 18.58
N ASP A 173 15.23 30.96 18.23
CA ASP A 173 16.63 31.36 18.17
C ASP A 173 16.83 32.56 17.25
N TYR A 174 16.21 32.58 16.07
CA TYR A 174 16.25 33.73 15.16
C TYR A 174 15.70 35.02 15.80
N TYR A 175 14.56 34.95 16.50
CA TYR A 175 14.00 36.11 17.18
C TYR A 175 14.77 36.52 18.44
N LEU A 176 15.57 35.63 19.03
CA LEU A 176 16.47 35.95 20.13
C LEU A 176 17.78 36.62 19.66
N LEU A 177 18.12 36.54 18.37
CA LEU A 177 19.26 37.28 17.82
C LEU A 177 19.06 38.80 17.91
N SER A 178 20.15 39.55 18.13
CA SER A 178 20.14 41.01 18.07
C SER A 178 19.74 41.49 16.66
N PRO A 179 19.10 42.67 16.52
CA PRO A 179 18.65 43.17 15.22
C PRO A 179 19.74 43.22 14.14
N GLU A 180 20.99 43.47 14.55
CA GLU A 180 22.18 43.48 13.69
C GLU A 180 22.46 42.09 13.10
N LYS A 181 22.34 41.02 13.91
CA LYS A 181 22.57 39.63 13.49
C LYS A 181 21.43 39.04 12.66
N ARG A 182 20.26 39.70 12.62
CA ARG A 182 19.14 39.29 11.76
C ARG A 182 19.29 39.74 10.31
N LYS A 183 20.22 40.64 10.03
CA LYS A 183 20.54 41.04 8.66
C LYS A 183 21.39 39.95 8.02
N PHE A 184 20.86 39.34 6.95
CA PHE A 184 21.62 38.36 6.19
C PHE A 184 22.81 39.06 5.50
N PRO A 185 24.01 38.47 5.54
CA PRO A 185 25.16 39.01 4.82
C PRO A 185 24.88 39.04 3.32
N SER A 186 25.49 40.00 2.62
CA SER A 186 25.42 40.13 1.16
C SER A 186 23.99 40.27 0.60
N SER A 187 23.09 40.92 1.33
CA SER A 187 21.74 41.21 0.83
C SER A 187 21.73 41.98 -0.50
N GLU A 188 22.81 42.70 -0.80
CA GLU A 188 23.04 43.42 -2.06
C GLU A 188 23.05 42.49 -3.29
N ASN A 189 23.49 41.24 -3.11
CA ASN A 189 23.53 40.23 -4.18
C ASN A 189 22.15 39.69 -4.57
N LEU A 190 21.09 39.97 -3.79
CA LEU A 190 19.75 39.46 -4.03
C LEU A 190 19.14 39.94 -5.34
N GLU A 191 19.51 41.15 -5.75
CA GLU A 191 18.96 41.87 -6.89
C GLU A 191 20.03 42.20 -7.93
N ASN A 192 21.26 41.73 -7.72
CA ASN A 192 22.37 41.98 -8.63
C ASN A 192 22.20 41.14 -9.91
N PRO A 193 21.87 41.76 -11.07
CA PRO A 193 21.61 41.02 -12.31
C PRO A 193 22.86 40.33 -12.88
N ASP A 194 24.07 40.64 -12.39
CA ASP A 194 25.33 40.05 -12.85
C ASP A 194 25.60 38.66 -12.23
N LEU A 195 24.74 38.18 -11.31
CA LEU A 195 24.86 36.90 -10.64
C LEU A 195 23.91 35.83 -11.21
N TYR A 196 24.24 34.55 -11.00
CA TYR A 196 23.40 33.44 -11.40
C TYR A 196 22.30 33.17 -10.37
N HIS A 197 21.06 33.48 -10.74
CA HIS A 197 19.90 33.28 -9.88
C HIS A 197 19.16 31.98 -10.16
N TYR A 198 18.90 31.20 -9.11
CA TYR A 198 18.14 29.95 -9.16
C TYR A 198 16.92 30.06 -8.25
N ALA A 199 15.73 29.72 -8.75
CA ALA A 199 14.54 29.58 -7.92
C ALA A 199 14.36 28.11 -7.54
N LEU A 200 14.49 27.78 -6.24
CA LEU A 200 14.25 26.43 -5.74
C LEU A 200 12.91 26.39 -5.02
N LEU A 201 11.96 25.70 -5.64
CA LEU A 201 10.62 25.47 -5.12
C LEU A 201 10.57 24.08 -4.48
N SER A 202 10.59 24.02 -3.16
CA SER A 202 10.55 22.77 -2.41
C SER A 202 9.68 22.90 -1.16
N ASN A 203 8.86 21.89 -0.90
CA ASN A 203 8.14 21.75 0.36
C ASN A 203 9.03 21.14 1.47
N ASN A 204 10.20 20.60 1.11
CA ASN A 204 11.18 20.05 2.04
C ASN A 204 12.37 21.03 2.18
N VAL A 205 12.30 21.86 3.22
CA VAL A 205 13.33 22.88 3.51
C VAL A 205 14.68 22.25 3.81
N LEU A 206 14.71 21.07 4.44
CA LEU A 206 15.96 20.35 4.74
C LEU A 206 16.60 19.82 3.46
N ALA A 207 15.82 19.21 2.57
CA ALA A 207 16.34 18.75 1.28
C ALA A 207 16.83 19.95 0.43
N ALA A 208 16.09 21.06 0.45
CA ALA A 208 16.50 22.29 -0.22
C ALA A 208 17.80 22.85 0.35
N SER A 209 17.96 22.90 1.69
CA SER A 209 19.17 23.40 2.32
C SER A 209 20.37 22.51 2.04
N VAL A 210 20.20 21.18 2.04
CA VAL A 210 21.26 20.23 1.68
C VAL A 210 21.66 20.38 0.22
N ALA A 211 20.70 20.51 -0.70
CA ALA A 211 20.96 20.72 -2.12
C ALA A 211 21.70 22.03 -2.39
N VAL A 212 21.25 23.14 -1.77
CA VAL A 212 21.91 24.44 -1.89
C VAL A 212 23.32 24.39 -1.30
N ASN A 213 23.47 23.83 -0.09
CA ASN A 213 24.78 23.73 0.57
C ASN A 213 25.75 22.88 -0.26
N SER A 214 25.31 21.72 -0.75
CA SER A 214 26.11 20.88 -1.64
C SER A 214 26.50 21.61 -2.92
N THR A 215 25.60 22.40 -3.50
CA THR A 215 25.89 23.13 -4.74
C THR A 215 26.92 24.22 -4.50
N ILE A 216 26.78 25.00 -3.43
CA ILE A 216 27.73 26.06 -3.06
C ILE A 216 29.10 25.46 -2.72
N MET A 217 29.15 24.37 -1.95
CA MET A 217 30.42 23.73 -1.55
C MET A 217 31.21 23.12 -2.71
N ASN A 218 30.54 22.76 -3.81
CA ASN A 218 31.18 22.15 -4.98
C ASN A 218 31.29 23.10 -6.19
N ALA A 219 30.77 24.32 -6.10
CA ALA A 219 30.89 25.32 -7.15
C ALA A 219 32.32 25.86 -7.22
N LYS A 220 32.80 26.16 -8.44
CA LYS A 220 34.11 26.80 -8.63
C LYS A 220 34.14 28.26 -8.13
N GLU A 221 33.02 28.95 -8.26
CA GLU A 221 32.86 30.38 -7.94
C GLU A 221 31.57 30.56 -7.10
N PRO A 222 31.55 30.10 -5.84
CA PRO A 222 30.34 30.05 -5.01
C PRO A 222 29.66 31.42 -4.84
N GLU A 223 30.42 32.50 -4.83
CA GLU A 223 29.95 33.89 -4.71
C GLU A 223 29.10 34.36 -5.89
N LYS A 224 29.18 33.67 -7.04
CA LYS A 224 28.39 34.01 -8.24
C LYS A 224 27.00 33.36 -8.26
N HIS A 225 26.68 32.48 -7.31
CA HIS A 225 25.42 31.73 -7.30
C HIS A 225 24.49 32.19 -6.19
N VAL A 226 23.25 32.56 -6.56
CA VAL A 226 22.22 33.04 -5.63
C VAL A 226 21.00 32.12 -5.73
N PHE A 227 20.63 31.53 -4.60
CA PHE A 227 19.46 30.65 -4.51
C PHE A 227 18.30 31.38 -3.83
N HIS A 228 17.20 31.53 -4.56
CA HIS A 228 15.92 32.00 -4.05
C HIS A 228 15.09 30.79 -3.63
N LEU A 229 15.05 30.53 -2.32
CA LEU A 229 14.18 29.51 -1.75
C LEU A 229 12.74 30.02 -1.73
N GLY A 230 11.91 29.46 -2.61
CA GLY A 230 10.50 29.79 -2.67
C GLY A 230 9.68 28.72 -1.94
N LYS A 231 9.15 29.07 -0.77
CA LYS A 231 7.94 28.44 -0.25
C LYS A 231 6.76 29.32 -0.69
N CYS A 232 5.51 28.83 -0.74
CA CYS A 232 4.33 29.68 -0.98
C CYS A 232 4.20 30.90 -0.03
N MET A 233 5.13 31.08 0.90
CA MET A 233 5.42 32.31 1.62
C MET A 233 6.84 32.12 2.21
N TRP A 234 7.74 33.10 2.12
CA TRP A 234 9.11 33.17 2.69
C TRP A 234 10.30 32.81 1.77
N LYS A 235 11.21 33.79 1.59
CA LYS A 235 12.52 33.76 0.90
C LYS A 235 13.62 33.57 1.96
N MET A 236 14.45 32.53 1.84
CA MET A 236 15.59 32.28 2.74
C MET A 236 16.88 32.20 1.91
N LEU A 237 17.93 32.87 2.38
CA LEU A 237 19.24 32.99 1.74
C LEU A 237 20.25 32.13 2.50
N MET A 238 21.04 31.33 1.78
CA MET A 238 22.23 30.66 2.28
C MET A 238 23.39 31.10 1.41
N THR A 239 24.36 31.83 1.98
CA THR A 239 25.65 32.11 1.36
C THR A 239 26.74 31.55 2.29
N SER A 240 27.76 30.96 1.70
CA SER A 240 28.89 30.40 2.46
C SER A 240 29.75 31.54 3.00
N ASN A 241 29.89 31.64 4.31
CA ASN A 241 30.98 32.41 4.91
C ASN A 241 32.26 31.57 4.77
N GLY A 242 33.26 32.10 4.06
CA GLY A 242 34.66 31.76 4.30
C GLY A 242 35.16 32.41 5.58
#